data_AF-A0A0Q6S6D7-F1
#
_entry.id   AF-A0A0Q6S6D7-F1
#
_cell.length_a   1.000
_cell.length_b   1.000
_cell.length_c   1.000
_cell.angle_alpha   90.00
_cell.angle_beta   90.00
_cell.angle_gamma   90.00
#
_symmetry.space_group_name_H-M   'P 1'
#
loop_
_entity.id
_entity.type
_entity.pdbx_description
1 polymer ?
#
loop_
_entity_poly.entity_id
_entity_poly.type
_entity_poly.pdbx_seq_one_letter_code
_entity_poly.pdbx_strand_id
1 'polypeptide(L)' 'MANDKPDIIAILKAIAESPKRDNSAYHRAIAEARQAFENAETALGGPVRLKTRTKQKRSGEYVVKWTFKRQK' A
#
# COMPACT_ATOMS: atom_id res chain seq x y z
N MET A 1 37.50 -13.78 -26.45
CA MET A 1 36.75 -14.04 -25.21
C MET A 1 35.57 -13.09 -25.19
N ALA A 2 34.36 -13.61 -25.41
CA ALA A 2 33.17 -12.82 -25.61
C ALA A 2 32.70 -12.18 -24.29
N ASN A 3 32.40 -10.89 -24.39
CA ASN A 3 31.82 -9.99 -23.41
C ASN A 3 30.83 -10.68 -22.42
N ASP A 4 31.27 -10.88 -21.18
CA ASP A 4 30.55 -11.46 -20.04
C ASP A 4 29.47 -10.50 -19.47
N LYS A 5 28.60 -9.99 -20.34
CA LYS A 5 27.37 -9.32 -19.88
C LYS A 5 26.30 -10.39 -19.77
N PRO A 6 25.70 -10.62 -18.58
CA PRO A 6 24.56 -11.51 -18.52
C PRO A 6 23.48 -10.93 -19.44
N ASP A 7 22.97 -11.77 -20.32
CA ASP A 7 21.93 -11.40 -21.27
C ASP A 7 20.73 -10.88 -20.48
N ILE A 8 20.57 -9.55 -20.46
CA ILE A 8 19.57 -8.85 -19.64
C ILE A 8 18.17 -9.39 -19.97
N ILE A 9 17.98 -9.85 -21.21
CA ILE A 9 16.75 -10.49 -21.69
C ILE A 9 16.50 -11.81 -20.95
N ALA A 10 17.53 -12.63 -20.74
CA ALA A 10 17.42 -13.88 -19.99
C ALA A 10 17.09 -13.64 -18.50
N ILE A 11 17.67 -12.61 -17.90
CA ILE A 11 17.35 -12.22 -16.51
C ILE A 11 15.89 -11.73 -16.41
N LEU A 12 15.45 -10.85 -17.30
CA LEU A 12 14.07 -10.34 -17.31
C LEU A 12 13.04 -11.46 -17.52
N LYS A 13 13.35 -12.42 -18.38
CA LYS A 13 12.52 -13.59 -18.62
C LYS A 13 12.42 -14.49 -17.38
N ALA A 14 13.54 -14.75 -16.69
CA ALA A 14 13.56 -15.52 -15.44
C ALA A 14 12.76 -14.82 -14.31
N ILE A 15 12.81 -13.48 -14.23
CA ILE A 15 11.99 -12.71 -13.28
C ILE A 15 10.51 -12.79 -13.64
N ALA A 16 10.16 -12.71 -14.93
CA ALA A 16 8.78 -12.81 -15.40
C ALA A 16 8.18 -14.22 -15.22
N GLU A 17 9.01 -15.26 -15.36
CA GLU A 17 8.66 -16.67 -15.14
C GLU A 17 8.64 -17.07 -13.66
N SER A 18 9.22 -16.26 -12.77
CA SER A 18 9.14 -16.49 -11.33
C SER A 18 7.69 -16.36 -10.83
N PRO A 19 7.23 -17.23 -9.90
CA PRO A 19 5.90 -17.13 -9.32
C PRO A 19 5.71 -15.75 -8.67
N LYS A 20 4.91 -14.89 -9.32
CA LYS A 20 4.52 -13.60 -8.74
C LYS A 20 3.70 -13.87 -7.49
N ARG A 21 4.17 -13.40 -6.33
CA ARG A 21 3.36 -13.40 -5.11
C ARG A 21 2.08 -12.62 -5.39
N ASP A 22 0.93 -13.20 -5.06
CA ASP A 22 -0.34 -12.49 -5.16
C ASP A 22 -0.37 -11.34 -4.13
N ASN A 23 -0.18 -10.12 -4.65
CA ASN A 23 -0.19 -8.89 -3.87
C ASN A 23 -1.53 -8.14 -4.00
N SER A 24 -2.56 -8.77 -4.57
CA SER A 24 -3.87 -8.15 -4.79
C SER A 24 -4.46 -7.57 -3.51
N ALA A 25 -4.37 -8.30 -2.40
CA ALA A 25 -4.86 -7.86 -1.09
C ALA A 25 -4.15 -6.59 -0.60
N TYR A 26 -2.83 -6.49 -0.81
CA TYR A 26 -2.06 -5.31 -0.45
C TYR A 26 -2.47 -4.10 -1.31
N HIS A 27 -2.52 -4.26 -2.62
CA HIS A 27 -2.92 -3.18 -3.53
C HIS A 27 -4.34 -2.71 -3.27
N ARG A 28 -5.26 -3.64 -2.96
CA ARG A 28 -6.62 -3.31 -2.56
C ARG A 28 -6.66 -2.50 -1.27
N ALA A 29 -5.90 -2.90 -0.24
CA ALA A 29 -5.81 -2.15 1.01
C ALA A 29 -5.27 -0.72 0.81
N ILE A 30 -4.30 -0.53 -0.10
CA ILE A 30 -3.77 0.79 -0.46
C ILE A 30 -4.82 1.62 -1.21
N ALA A 31 -5.59 1.02 -2.12
CA ALA A 31 -6.66 1.69 -2.83
C ALA A 31 -7.77 2.15 -1.86
N GLU A 32 -8.22 1.26 -0.97
CA GLU A 32 -9.21 1.56 0.07
C GLU A 32 -8.71 2.67 1.01
N ALA A 33 -7.42 2.64 1.37
CA ALA A 33 -6.80 3.69 2.16
C ALA A 33 -6.87 5.06 1.47
N ARG A 34 -6.53 5.14 0.17
CA ARG A 34 -6.60 6.39 -0.60
C ARG A 34 -8.05 6.91 -0.68
N GLN A 35 -8.99 6.04 -0.98
CA GLN A 35 -10.41 6.41 -1.04
C GLN A 35 -10.92 6.98 0.28
N ALA A 36 -10.44 6.47 1.42
CA ALA A 36 -10.82 6.97 2.73
C ALA A 36 -10.39 8.44 2.96
N PHE A 37 -9.27 8.89 2.39
CA PHE A 37 -8.86 10.30 2.44
C PHE A 37 -9.78 11.17 1.60
N GLU A 38 -10.05 10.79 0.35
CA GLU A 38 -10.96 11.53 -0.54
C GLU A 38 -12.36 11.68 0.06
N ASN A 39 -12.88 10.59 0.63
CA ASN A 39 -14.17 10.59 1.30
C ASN A 39 -14.16 11.52 2.53
N ALA A 40 -13.06 11.54 3.29
CA ALA A 40 -12.92 12.42 4.45
C ALA A 40 -12.83 13.89 4.05
N GLU A 41 -12.10 14.23 2.99
CA GLU A 41 -12.01 15.60 2.46
C GLU A 41 -13.35 16.09 1.95
N THR A 42 -14.08 15.24 1.22
CA THR A 42 -15.43 15.52 0.74
C THR A 42 -16.39 15.75 1.91
N ALA A 43 -16.37 14.87 2.92
CA ALA A 43 -17.26 14.96 4.08
C ALA A 43 -16.94 16.16 4.99
N LEU A 44 -15.67 16.56 5.10
CA LEU A 44 -15.24 17.65 5.97
C LEU A 44 -15.11 19.00 5.25
N GLY A 45 -15.29 19.04 3.93
CA GLY A 45 -15.32 20.26 3.12
C GLY A 45 -13.96 20.90 2.93
N GLY A 46 -12.91 20.10 2.73
CA GLY A 46 -11.55 20.59 2.45
C GLY A 46 -10.44 19.66 2.96
N PRO A 47 -9.18 20.12 2.90
CA PRO A 47 -8.02 19.32 3.28
C PRO A 47 -8.12 18.77 4.70
N VAL A 48 -7.66 17.53 4.91
CA VAL A 48 -7.73 16.85 6.21
C VAL A 48 -6.35 16.57 6.78
N ARG A 49 -6.23 16.65 8.11
CA ARG A 49 -5.13 16.07 8.88
C ARG A 49 -5.56 14.72 9.43
N LEU A 50 -4.68 13.73 9.34
CA LEU A 50 -4.90 12.39 9.87
C LEU A 50 -4.33 12.27 11.29
N LYS A 51 -5.14 11.71 12.21
CA LYS A 51 -4.68 11.18 13.50
C LYS A 51 -4.79 9.66 13.49
N THR A 52 -3.67 9.00 13.78
CA THR A 52 -3.60 7.53 13.84
C THR A 52 -3.52 7.06 15.29
N ARG A 53 -4.26 5.99 15.62
CA ARG A 53 -4.10 5.23 16.86
C ARG A 53 -3.90 3.77 16.52
N THR A 54 -2.91 3.14 17.12
CA THR A 54 -2.68 1.70 16.98
C THR A 54 -2.96 1.00 18.30
N LYS A 55 -3.43 -0.24 18.23
CA LYS A 55 -3.55 -1.12 19.39
C LYS A 55 -3.34 -2.56 18.95
N GLN A 56 -2.64 -3.33 19.76
CA GLN A 56 -2.57 -4.78 19.62
C GLN A 56 -3.56 -5.39 20.62
N LYS A 57 -4.46 -6.24 20.12
CA LYS A 57 -5.39 -6.97 20.99
C LYS A 57 -4.71 -8.23 21.52
N ARG A 58 -5.20 -8.72 22.67
CA ARG A 58 -4.81 -10.04 23.21
C ARG A 58 -5.14 -11.19 22.25
N SER A 59 -6.09 -11.01 21.32
CA SER A 59 -6.40 -11.96 20.24
C SER A 59 -5.33 -12.08 19.15
N GLY A 60 -4.28 -11.24 19.18
CA GLY A 60 -3.23 -11.20 18.16
C GLY A 60 -3.50 -10.18 17.03
N GLU A 61 -4.70 -9.60 16.96
CA GLU A 61 -5.02 -8.57 15.97
C GLU A 61 -4.26 -7.27 16.23
N TYR A 62 -3.63 -6.72 15.18
CA TYR A 62 -3.09 -5.37 15.17
C TYR A 62 -4.06 -4.41 14.49
N VAL A 63 -4.63 -3.49 15.26
CA VAL A 63 -5.67 -2.56 14.77
C VAL A 63 -5.07 -1.18 14.59
N VAL A 64 -5.29 -0.60 13.41
CA VAL A 64 -4.99 0.80 13.10
C VAL A 64 -6.31 1.54 12.95
N LYS A 65 -6.51 2.58 13.77
CA LYS A 65 -7.66 3.49 13.67
C LYS A 65 -7.21 4.83 13.10
N TRP A 66 -7.79 5.20 11.98
CA TRP A 66 -7.64 6.51 11.37
C TRP A 66 -8.77 7.44 11.82
N THR A 67 -8.43 8.69 12.07
CA THR A 67 -9.40 9.73 12.40
C THR A 67 -8.98 10.99 11.68
N PHE A 68 -9.80 11.40 10.73
CA PHE A 68 -9.59 12.60 9.94
C PHE A 68 -10.17 13.82 10.65
N LYS A 69 -9.47 14.94 10.55
CA LYS A 69 -9.94 16.25 11.03
C LYS A 69 -9.67 17.28 9.97
N ARG A 70 -10.55 18.27 9.82
CA ARG A 70 -10.33 19.37 8.89
C ARG A 70 -9.05 20.13 9.26
N GLN A 71 -8.22 20.39 8.26
CA GLN A 71 -7.12 21.32 8.38
C GLN A 71 -7.70 22.73 8.44
N LYS A 72 -7.50 23.43 9.56
CA LYS A 72 -7.81 24.85 9.67
C LYS A 72 -6.95 25.66 8.70
#